data_AF-A0A6J4LM23-F1
#
_entry.id   AF-A0A6J4LM23-F1
#
_cell.length_a   1.000
_cell.length_b   1.000
_cell.length_c   1.000
_cell.angle_alpha   90.00
_cell.angle_beta   90.00
_cell.angle_gamma   90.00
#
_symmetry.space_group_name_H-M   'P 1'
#
loop_
_entity.id
_entity.type
_entity.pdbx_description
1 polymer ?
#
loop_
_entity_poly.entity_id
_entity_poly.type
_entity_poly.pdbx_seq_one_letter_code
_entity_poly.pdbx_strand_id
1 'polypeptide(L)'
;MLSRGTSVAPTPTGGDRVADEVAMRATMASVAPGTVLREGLERILRGRTGALIVLGHDRVVESISTGGFALDVPFSATGVRELAKMDGAIILDKDANRI
;
A
#
# COMPACT_ATOMS: atom_id res chain seq x y z
N MET A 1 31.74 1.85 -20.64
CA MET A 1 31.93 0.46 -20.16
C MET A 1 31.84 0.46 -18.64
N LEU A 2 30.64 0.44 -18.06
CA LEU A 2 30.38 0.14 -16.65
C LEU A 2 29.01 -0.55 -16.58
N SER A 3 29.01 -1.73 -15.96
CA SER A 3 27.99 -2.77 -15.99
C SER A 3 26.69 -2.39 -15.30
N ARG A 4 25.55 -2.61 -15.96
CA ARG A 4 24.23 -2.65 -15.33
C ARG A 4 24.16 -3.87 -14.41
N GLY A 5 24.17 -3.64 -13.10
CA GLY A 5 23.83 -4.67 -12.12
C GLY A 5 22.35 -5.02 -12.25
N THR A 6 22.05 -6.20 -12.80
CA THR A 6 20.72 -6.80 -12.69
C THR A 6 20.46 -7.12 -11.22
N SER A 7 19.60 -6.33 -10.58
CA SER A 7 19.01 -6.68 -9.28
C SER A 7 18.17 -7.94 -9.50
N VAL A 8 18.68 -9.08 -9.06
CA VAL A 8 17.92 -10.32 -9.04
C VAL A 8 16.89 -10.18 -7.92
N ALA A 9 15.61 -10.30 -8.24
CA ALA A 9 14.58 -10.41 -7.21
C ALA A 9 14.93 -11.62 -6.32
N PRO A 10 14.88 -11.50 -4.98
CA PRO A 10 15.20 -12.60 -4.10
C PRO A 10 14.30 -13.80 -4.45
N THR A 11 14.92 -14.98 -4.58
CA THR A 11 14.17 -16.22 -4.79
C THR A 11 13.47 -16.58 -3.48
N PRO A 12 12.13 -16.66 -3.44
CA PRO A 12 11.42 -16.86 -2.18
C PRO A 12 11.80 -18.23 -1.59
N THR A 13 12.45 -18.18 -0.43
CA THR A 13 12.82 -19.37 0.33
C THR A 13 11.56 -19.88 1.07
N GLY A 14 11.51 -21.15 1.49
CA GLY A 14 10.31 -21.71 2.15
C GLY A 14 9.78 -20.92 3.35
N GLY A 15 10.64 -20.14 4.02
CA GLY A 15 10.24 -19.19 5.08
C GLY A 15 9.55 -17.92 4.58
N ASP A 16 9.90 -17.44 3.39
CA ASP A 16 9.29 -16.24 2.78
C ASP A 16 7.82 -16.51 2.44
N ARG A 17 7.49 -17.71 1.95
CA ARG A 17 6.09 -18.07 1.64
C ARG A 17 5.18 -18.06 2.86
N VAL A 18 5.69 -18.49 4.01
CA VAL A 18 4.92 -18.49 5.27
C VAL A 18 4.73 -17.04 5.75
N ALA A 19 5.77 -16.21 5.67
CA ALA A 19 5.67 -14.80 5.99
C ALA A 19 4.69 -14.06 5.07
N ASP A 20 4.73 -14.33 3.77
CA ASP A 20 3.81 -13.78 2.77
C ASP A 20 2.36 -14.20 3.05
N GLU A 21 2.13 -15.46 3.44
CA GLU A 21 0.79 -15.94 3.79
C GLU A 21 0.26 -15.24 5.06
N VAL A 22 1.10 -15.06 6.07
CA VAL A 22 0.76 -14.32 7.29
C VAL A 22 0.45 -12.86 6.97
N ALA A 23 1.28 -12.21 6.14
CA ALA A 23 1.08 -10.85 5.69
C ALA A 23 -0.22 -10.69 4.91
N MET A 24 -0.49 -11.59 3.95
CA MET A 24 -1.74 -11.63 3.19
C MET A 24 -2.95 -11.74 4.12
N ARG A 25 -2.91 -12.65 5.11
CA ARG A 25 -4.00 -12.80 6.09
C ARG A 25 -4.19 -11.54 6.93
N ALA A 26 -3.11 -10.89 7.36
CA ALA A 26 -3.17 -9.63 8.09
C ALA A 26 -3.80 -8.52 7.23
N THR A 27 -3.42 -8.41 5.96
CA THR A 27 -4.04 -7.48 5.00
C THR A 27 -5.52 -7.78 4.83
N MET A 28 -5.91 -9.05 4.66
CA MET A 28 -7.33 -9.43 4.56
C MET A 28 -8.13 -9.04 5.81
N ALA A 29 -7.55 -9.22 7.01
CA ALA A 29 -8.17 -8.77 8.25
C ALA A 29 -8.31 -7.25 8.30
N SER A 30 -7.31 -6.50 7.80
CA SER A 30 -7.35 -5.03 7.76
C SER A 30 -8.44 -4.48 6.84
N VAL A 31 -8.88 -5.23 5.82
CA VAL A 31 -9.97 -4.83 4.90
C VAL A 31 -11.34 -5.45 5.26
N ALA A 32 -11.42 -6.13 6.41
CA ALA A 32 -12.67 -6.70 6.92
C ALA A 32 -13.67 -5.60 7.34
N PRO A 33 -14.99 -5.89 7.35
CA PRO A 33 -15.99 -4.95 7.83
C PRO A 33 -15.71 -4.47 9.27
N GLY A 34 -15.94 -3.17 9.51
CA GLY A 34 -15.73 -2.54 10.81
C GLY A 34 -14.31 -2.00 11.03
N THR A 35 -13.37 -2.23 10.12
CA THR A 35 -12.05 -1.57 10.16
C THR A 35 -12.08 -0.19 9.53
N VAL A 36 -11.16 0.66 9.97
CA VAL A 36 -11.03 2.04 9.47
C VAL A 36 -10.54 2.06 8.01
N LEU A 37 -9.67 1.12 7.62
CA LEU A 37 -9.25 0.94 6.23
C LEU A 37 -10.44 0.54 5.34
N ARG A 38 -11.28 -0.42 5.77
CA ARG A 38 -12.48 -0.80 5.03
C ARG A 38 -13.46 0.36 4.88
N GLU A 39 -13.63 1.19 5.91
CA GLU A 39 -14.45 2.40 5.81
C GLU A 39 -13.93 3.36 4.72
N GLY A 40 -12.61 3.57 4.66
CA GLY A 40 -11.97 4.37 3.62
C GLY A 40 -12.22 3.83 2.21
N LEU A 41 -12.05 2.51 2.03
CA LEU A 41 -12.32 1.84 0.75
C LEU A 41 -13.79 1.95 0.33
N GLU A 42 -14.73 1.80 1.27
CA GLU A 42 -16.16 1.98 0.99
C GLU A 42 -16.48 3.40 0.56
N ARG A 43 -15.85 4.41 1.17
CA ARG A 43 -16.02 5.81 0.75
C ARG A 43 -15.52 6.02 -0.68
N ILE A 44 -14.36 5.45 -1.04
CA ILE A 44 -13.82 5.49 -2.42
C ILE A 44 -14.85 4.93 -3.40
N LEU A 45 -15.36 3.72 -3.13
CA LEU A 45 -16.32 3.02 -4.00
C LEU A 45 -17.65 3.77 -4.13
N ARG A 46 -18.21 4.27 -3.01
CA ARG A 46 -19.45 5.08 -3.03
C ARG A 46 -19.30 6.36 -3.83
N GLY A 47 -18.09 6.91 -3.83
CA GLY A 47 -17.72 8.07 -4.60
C GLY A 47 -17.39 7.80 -6.06
N ARG A 48 -17.57 6.55 -6.53
CA ARG A 48 -17.37 6.09 -7.91
C ARG A 48 -15.97 6.38 -8.46
N THR A 49 -14.96 6.39 -7.60
CA THR A 49 -13.54 6.45 -8.00
C THR A 49 -12.87 5.12 -7.75
N GLY A 50 -11.71 4.91 -8.37
CA GLY A 50 -10.78 3.82 -8.04
C GLY A 50 -9.64 4.32 -7.16
N ALA A 51 -8.81 3.41 -6.67
CA ALA A 51 -7.53 3.72 -6.06
C ALA A 51 -6.58 2.52 -6.19
N LEU A 52 -5.29 2.80 -6.35
CA LEU A 52 -4.23 1.83 -6.11
C LEU A 52 -3.66 2.11 -4.70
N ILE A 53 -3.94 1.20 -3.76
CA ILE A 53 -3.45 1.29 -2.38
C ILE A 53 -2.26 0.35 -2.22
N VAL A 54 -1.14 0.86 -1.74
CA VAL A 54 0.06 0.09 -1.39
C VAL A 54 0.20 0.10 0.13
N LEU A 55 0.37 -1.08 0.74
CA LEU A 55 0.61 -1.21 2.18
C LEU A 55 2.09 -1.51 2.43
N GLY A 56 2.74 -0.63 3.19
CA GLY A 56 4.17 -0.67 3.44
C GLY A 56 4.97 0.18 2.43
N HIS A 57 6.07 0.73 2.92
CA HIS A 57 7.01 1.51 2.13
C HIS A 57 8.43 1.02 2.43
N ASP A 58 9.06 0.38 1.44
CA ASP A 58 10.43 -0.10 1.51
C ASP A 58 11.24 0.40 0.30
N ARG A 59 12.51 0.00 0.20
CA ARG A 59 13.39 0.45 -0.90
C ARG A 59 12.89 0.01 -2.29
N VAL A 60 12.16 -1.10 -2.37
CA VAL A 60 11.62 -1.58 -3.65
C VAL A 60 10.49 -0.66 -4.07
N VAL A 61 9.53 -0.42 -3.19
CA VAL A 61 8.42 0.52 -3.41
C VAL A 61 8.96 1.92 -3.71
N GLU A 62 9.94 2.41 -2.96
CA GLU A 62 10.61 3.69 -3.20
C GLU A 62 11.25 3.73 -4.60
N SER A 63 11.97 2.68 -5.01
CA SER A 63 12.68 2.66 -6.31
C SER A 63 11.76 2.64 -7.54
N ILE A 64 10.52 2.16 -7.37
CA ILE A 64 9.52 2.11 -8.45
C ILE A 64 8.53 3.28 -8.38
N SER A 65 8.53 4.04 -7.28
CA SER A 65 7.65 5.19 -7.10
C SER A 65 8.27 6.42 -7.76
N THR A 66 7.47 7.12 -8.55
CA THR A 66 7.91 8.36 -9.22
C THR A 66 6.89 9.46 -9.00
N GLY A 67 7.36 10.67 -8.69
CA GLY A 67 6.48 11.79 -8.38
C GLY A 67 5.79 11.63 -7.01
N GLY A 68 4.67 12.34 -6.82
CA GLY A 68 3.92 12.34 -5.57
C GLY A 68 4.45 13.32 -4.51
N PHE A 69 3.94 13.19 -3.29
CA PHE A 69 4.33 13.98 -2.13
C PHE A 69 4.19 13.16 -0.85
N ALA A 70 5.12 13.34 0.09
CA ALA A 70 5.04 12.72 1.42
C ALA A 70 4.05 13.50 2.28
N LEU A 71 3.05 12.81 2.84
CA LEU A 71 2.07 13.39 3.75
C LEU A 71 2.51 13.25 5.21
N ASP A 72 2.90 12.04 5.60
CA ASP A 72 3.30 11.70 6.95
C ASP A 72 2.23 12.05 8.00
N VAL A 73 0.97 11.67 7.72
CA VAL A 73 -0.19 11.97 8.58
C VAL A 73 -0.89 10.71 9.06
N PRO A 74 -1.60 10.74 10.21
CA PRO A 74 -2.46 9.64 10.62
C PRO A 74 -3.53 9.31 9.56
N PHE A 75 -3.79 8.02 9.39
CA PHE A 75 -4.83 7.54 8.49
C PHE A 75 -6.20 8.09 8.90
N SER A 76 -6.98 8.52 7.92
CA SER A 76 -8.41 8.73 8.07
C SER A 76 -9.16 8.28 6.83
N ALA A 77 -10.36 7.70 7.03
CA ALA A 77 -11.21 7.24 5.94
C ALA A 77 -11.59 8.39 4.99
N THR A 78 -11.78 9.59 5.51
CA THR A 78 -12.01 10.80 4.72
C THR A 78 -10.75 11.22 3.96
N GLY A 79 -9.57 11.23 4.61
CA GLY A 79 -8.31 11.60 3.94
C GLY A 79 -8.03 10.71 2.73
N VAL A 80 -8.13 9.39 2.88
CA VAL A 80 -7.95 8.44 1.78
C VAL A 80 -9.00 8.61 0.67
N ARG A 81 -10.26 8.88 1.03
CA ARG A 81 -11.30 9.22 0.05
C ARG A 81 -10.91 10.44 -0.78
N GLU A 82 -10.37 11.48 -0.14
CA GLU A 82 -10.01 12.71 -0.84
C GLU A 82 -8.79 12.52 -1.74
N LEU A 83 -7.78 11.79 -1.26
CA LEU A 83 -6.58 11.46 -2.04
C LEU A 83 -6.90 10.56 -3.24
N ALA A 84 -7.88 9.65 -3.13
CA ALA A 84 -8.31 8.77 -4.22
C ALA A 84 -9.02 9.50 -5.37
N LYS A 85 -9.22 10.81 -5.28
CA LYS A 85 -9.63 11.64 -6.43
C LYS A 85 -8.46 12.01 -7.32
N MET A 86 -7.23 11.90 -6.81
CA MET A 86 -6.01 12.18 -7.56
C MET A 86 -5.59 10.94 -8.35
N ASP A 87 -4.80 11.17 -9.40
CA ASP A 87 -4.16 10.10 -10.16
C ASP A 87 -2.98 9.51 -9.39
N GLY A 88 -2.72 8.21 -9.60
CA GLY A 88 -1.58 7.50 -9.03
C GLY A 88 -1.95 6.50 -7.94
N ALA A 89 -1.08 6.38 -6.95
CA ALA A 89 -1.21 5.43 -5.85
C ALA A 89 -1.13 6.13 -4.50
N ILE A 90 -1.77 5.55 -3.49
CA ILE A 90 -1.65 5.95 -2.09
C ILE A 90 -0.83 4.88 -1.38
N ILE A 91 0.30 5.28 -0.81
CA ILE A 91 1.15 4.40 -0.01
C ILE A 91 0.77 4.63 1.45
N LEU A 92 0.48 3.55 2.17
CA LEU A 92 0.24 3.55 3.60
C LEU A 92 1.39 2.82 4.30
N ASP A 93 1.52 2.99 5.60
CA ASP A 93 2.33 2.05 6.39
C ASP A 93 1.71 0.63 6.35
N LYS A 94 2.48 -0.36 6.80
CA LYS A 94 2.09 -1.78 6.77
C LYS A 94 0.80 -2.08 7.56
N ASP A 95 0.48 -1.24 8.55
CA ASP A 95 -0.63 -1.43 9.47
C ASP A 95 -1.83 -0.53 9.11
N ALA A 96 -1.74 0.22 8.00
CA ALA A 96 -2.71 1.21 7.54
C ALA A 96 -3.05 2.30 8.58
N ASN A 97 -2.07 2.70 9.39
CA ASN A 97 -2.22 3.73 10.42
C ASN A 97 -1.78 5.11 9.96
N ARG A 98 -0.94 5.21 8.92
CA ARG A 98 -0.41 6.46 8.40
C ARG A 98 -0.33 6.47 6.88
N ILE A 99 -0.38 7.68 6.31
CA ILE A 99 -0.28 8.02 4.87
C ILE A 99 0.97 8.86 4.66
#